data_AF-A0A3N5WIF6-F1
#
_entry.id   AF-A0A3N5WIF6-F1
#
_cell.length_a   1.000
_cell.length_b   1.000
_cell.length_c   1.000
_cell.angle_alpha   90.00
_cell.angle_beta   90.00
_cell.angle_gamma   90.00
#
_symmetry.space_group_name_H-M   'P 1'
#
loop_
_entity.id
_entity.type
_entity.pdbx_description
1 polymer ?
#
loop_
_entity_poly.entity_id
_entity_poly.type
_entity_poly.pdbx_seq_one_letter_code
_entity_poly.pdbx_strand_id
1 'polypeptide(L)'
;TSAVHGRRGSGTTNRMVDEVVDRNMKDSAEYATRFFEDNHVRRVLIGGTDENVKLFCNLLPKSWQSLVMGTFPMSMTATHPEVRARALELGMHAEAEREKHLVEKVMNLAAKKSGAVIGLEDTLDAANQGKIQTLIINDGFRKNAFRCKSTGWLTTKPEEMCNGEDDVEKIYDIVDYVVNQVMRSGGEVDVIMSSPELERAGHIGAIVRY
;
A
#
# COMPACT_ATOMS: atom_id res chain seq x y z
N THR A 1 0.49 7.35 -76.05
CA THR A 1 1.16 8.52 -75.46
C THR A 1 1.22 8.34 -73.95
N SER A 2 2.39 7.98 -73.43
CA SER A 2 2.65 7.93 -71.99
C SER A 2 2.91 9.33 -71.46
N ALA A 3 2.42 9.67 -70.26
CA ALA A 3 3.22 10.33 -69.23
C ALA A 3 2.46 10.45 -67.89
N VAL A 4 3.11 9.90 -66.89
CA VAL A 4 2.92 10.01 -65.43
C VAL A 4 3.17 11.44 -64.93
N HIS A 5 2.37 11.95 -63.99
CA HIS A 5 2.78 12.64 -62.75
C HIS A 5 1.55 13.28 -62.04
N GLY A 6 1.38 13.24 -60.72
CA GLY A 6 2.33 12.90 -59.67
C GLY A 6 1.63 12.51 -58.36
N ARG A 7 2.22 11.51 -57.71
CA ARG A 7 1.95 11.05 -56.36
C ARG A 7 3.09 11.61 -55.51
N ARG A 8 2.87 12.66 -54.72
CA ARG A 8 3.83 13.18 -53.73
C ARG A 8 3.08 13.92 -52.63
N GLY A 9 3.15 13.41 -51.40
CA GLY A 9 2.63 14.13 -50.24
C GLY A 9 2.41 13.32 -48.94
N SER A 10 2.49 11.99 -48.95
CA SER A 10 2.07 11.21 -47.76
C SER A 10 3.20 10.73 -46.84
N GLY A 11 4.45 10.64 -47.32
CA GLY A 11 5.56 10.04 -46.54
C GLY A 11 6.40 11.00 -45.69
N THR A 12 6.45 12.28 -46.03
CA THR A 12 7.19 13.32 -45.28
C THR A 12 6.39 13.83 -44.08
N THR A 13 5.07 13.97 -44.23
CA THR A 13 4.16 14.39 -43.15
C THR A 13 4.11 13.36 -42.03
N ASN A 14 4.10 12.06 -42.36
CA ASN A 14 4.09 10.99 -41.35
C ASN A 14 5.36 11.01 -40.49
N ARG A 15 6.54 11.11 -41.12
CA ARG A 15 7.82 11.17 -40.38
C ARG A 15 7.91 12.35 -39.42
N MET A 16 7.40 13.51 -39.84
CA MET A 16 7.39 14.71 -38.99
C MET A 16 6.42 14.57 -37.80
N VAL A 17 5.28 13.89 -38.00
CA VAL A 17 4.33 13.59 -36.92
C VAL A 17 4.94 12.57 -35.95
N ASP A 18 5.57 11.52 -36.46
CA ASP A 18 6.24 10.48 -35.66
C ASP A 18 7.37 11.09 -34.80
N GLU A 19 8.20 11.98 -35.36
CA GLU A 19 9.26 12.69 -34.63
C GLU A 19 8.72 13.57 -33.50
N VAL A 20 7.58 14.24 -33.72
CA VAL A 20 6.93 15.07 -32.69
C VAL A 20 6.36 14.21 -31.57
N VAL A 21 5.74 13.07 -31.90
CA VAL A 21 5.23 12.12 -30.90
C VAL A 21 6.37 11.58 -30.03
N ASP A 22 7.47 11.14 -30.65
CA ASP A 22 8.63 10.62 -29.95
C ASP A 22 9.26 11.65 -29.01
N ARG A 23 9.42 12.89 -29.49
CA ARG A 23 9.96 13.98 -28.66
C ARG A 23 9.05 14.28 -27.48
N ASN A 24 7.75 14.46 -27.73
CA ASN A 24 6.79 14.75 -26.67
C ASN A 24 6.75 13.64 -25.61
N MET A 25 6.88 12.37 -26.03
CA MET A 25 6.89 11.24 -25.11
C MET A 25 8.15 11.22 -24.24
N LYS A 26 9.33 11.50 -24.81
CA LYS A 26 10.59 11.64 -24.05
C LYS A 26 10.52 12.78 -23.05
N ASP A 27 10.10 13.96 -23.49
CA ASP A 27 9.97 15.14 -22.64
C ASP A 27 8.99 14.87 -21.48
N SER A 28 7.88 14.17 -21.76
CA SER A 28 6.91 13.78 -20.75
C SER A 28 7.48 12.76 -19.75
N ALA A 29 8.26 11.78 -20.21
CA ALA A 29 8.88 10.77 -19.35
C ALA A 29 9.96 11.39 -18.44
N GLU A 30 10.76 12.32 -18.97
CA GLU A 30 11.75 13.07 -18.19
C GLU A 30 11.08 13.96 -17.13
N TYR A 31 10.03 14.69 -17.51
CA TYR A 31 9.26 15.50 -16.58
C TYR A 31 8.64 14.64 -15.47
N ALA A 32 8.00 13.53 -15.84
CA ALA A 32 7.39 12.62 -14.88
C ALA A 32 8.42 12.05 -13.91
N THR A 33 9.60 11.64 -14.41
CA THR A 33 10.71 11.14 -13.58
C THR A 33 11.11 12.16 -12.52
N ARG A 34 11.35 13.42 -12.91
CA ARG A 34 11.70 14.50 -11.97
C ARG A 34 10.58 14.75 -10.96
N PHE A 35 9.34 14.81 -11.44
CA PHE A 35 8.18 14.99 -10.57
C PHE A 35 8.05 13.87 -9.54
N PHE A 36 8.29 12.61 -9.94
CA PHE A 36 8.22 11.47 -9.03
C PHE A 36 9.32 11.50 -7.97
N GLU A 37 10.54 11.89 -8.36
CA GLU A 37 11.68 12.06 -7.46
C GLU A 37 11.42 13.15 -6.42
N ASP A 38 11.01 14.34 -6.87
CA ASP A 38 10.77 15.49 -5.99
C ASP A 38 9.65 15.23 -4.97
N ASN A 39 8.60 14.53 -5.39
CA ASN A 39 7.44 14.22 -4.55
C ASN A 39 7.55 12.89 -3.79
N HIS A 40 8.69 12.21 -3.87
CA HIS A 40 8.92 10.91 -3.20
C HIS A 40 7.82 9.89 -3.50
N VAL A 41 7.36 9.85 -4.75
CA VAL A 41 6.27 8.95 -5.18
C VAL A 41 6.73 7.50 -5.05
N ARG A 42 5.91 6.65 -4.43
CA ARG A 42 6.22 5.23 -4.22
C ARG A 42 5.39 4.28 -5.09
N ARG A 43 4.36 4.80 -5.77
CA ARG A 43 3.41 4.04 -6.59
C ARG A 43 2.85 4.91 -7.70
N VAL A 44 2.82 4.40 -8.93
CA VAL A 44 2.36 5.12 -10.12
C VAL A 44 1.27 4.32 -10.84
N LEU A 45 0.19 4.99 -11.26
CA LEU A 45 -0.80 4.45 -12.20
C LEU A 45 -0.75 5.29 -13.48
N ILE A 46 -0.76 4.64 -14.64
CA ILE A 46 -0.65 5.32 -15.94
C ILE A 46 -1.90 5.08 -16.78
N GLY A 47 -2.59 6.18 -17.12
CA GLY A 47 -3.78 6.16 -17.97
C GLY A 47 -3.46 6.51 -19.42
N GLY A 48 -3.97 5.75 -20.39
CA GLY A 48 -3.81 6.04 -21.81
C GLY A 48 -4.23 4.89 -22.70
N THR A 49 -3.90 4.95 -23.99
CA THR A 49 -4.04 3.80 -24.90
C THR A 49 -2.89 2.81 -24.67
N ASP A 50 -3.13 1.52 -24.92
CA ASP A 50 -2.13 0.47 -24.71
C ASP A 50 -0.79 0.76 -25.41
N GLU A 51 -0.83 1.36 -26.61
CA GLU A 51 0.35 1.73 -27.38
C GLU A 51 1.14 2.87 -26.71
N ASN A 52 0.47 3.96 -26.35
CA ASN A 52 1.10 5.12 -25.74
C ASN A 52 1.67 4.79 -24.36
N VAL A 53 0.94 4.01 -23.57
CA VAL A 53 1.39 3.62 -22.23
C VAL A 53 2.62 2.72 -22.32
N LYS A 54 2.64 1.74 -23.23
CA LYS A 54 3.83 0.89 -23.44
C LYS A 54 5.04 1.71 -23.86
N LEU A 55 4.86 2.64 -24.79
CA LEU A 55 5.95 3.51 -25.24
C LEU A 55 6.48 4.37 -24.09
N PHE A 56 5.59 5.01 -23.33
CA PHE A 56 5.94 5.83 -22.18
C PHE A 56 6.69 5.04 -21.10
N CYS A 57 6.19 3.86 -20.72
CA CYS A 57 6.84 2.99 -19.73
C CYS A 57 8.26 2.59 -20.16
N ASN A 58 8.48 2.31 -21.44
CA ASN A 58 9.81 1.96 -21.95
C ASN A 58 10.82 3.12 -21.88
N LEU A 59 10.33 4.37 -21.86
CA LEU A 59 11.16 5.56 -21.74
C LEU A 59 11.44 5.95 -20.28
N LEU A 60 10.68 5.43 -19.32
CA LEU A 60 10.96 5.64 -17.90
C LEU A 60 12.23 4.87 -17.46
N PRO A 61 13.01 5.41 -16.51
CA PRO A 61 14.09 4.65 -15.88
C PRO A 61 13.57 3.36 -15.23
N LYS A 62 14.40 2.30 -15.21
CA LYS A 62 14.00 0.98 -14.66
C LYS A 62 13.50 1.03 -13.22
N SER A 63 14.06 1.92 -12.40
CA SER A 63 13.59 2.15 -11.02
C SER A 63 12.13 2.57 -11.00
N TRP A 64 11.72 3.49 -11.87
CA TRP A 64 10.35 3.96 -11.97
C TRP A 64 9.40 2.96 -12.62
N GLN A 65 9.88 2.17 -13.57
CA GLN A 65 9.10 1.05 -14.13
C GLN A 65 8.67 0.07 -13.04
N SER A 66 9.54 -0.25 -12.08
CA SER A 66 9.20 -1.15 -10.96
C SER A 66 8.17 -0.59 -9.97
N LEU A 67 7.91 0.73 -10.02
CA LEU A 67 6.93 1.41 -9.18
C LEU A 67 5.60 1.66 -9.91
N VAL A 68 5.48 1.28 -11.18
CA VAL A 68 4.21 1.29 -11.92
C VAL A 68 3.35 0.14 -11.41
N MET A 69 2.32 0.48 -10.65
CA MET A 69 1.37 -0.48 -10.06
C MET A 69 0.36 -1.00 -11.07
N GLY A 70 0.16 -0.27 -12.17
CA GLY A 70 -0.81 -0.64 -13.19
C GLY A 70 -1.03 0.43 -14.25
N THR A 71 -1.74 0.02 -15.29
CA THR A 71 -2.08 0.85 -16.44
C THR A 71 -3.56 0.71 -16.74
N PHE A 72 -4.21 1.75 -17.24
CA PHE A 72 -5.64 1.69 -17.54
C PHE A 72 -6.03 2.49 -18.78
N PRO A 73 -7.05 2.01 -19.54
CA PRO A 73 -7.54 2.72 -20.69
C PRO A 73 -8.13 4.06 -20.25
N MET A 74 -7.64 5.15 -20.85
CA MET A 74 -8.17 6.49 -20.59
C MET A 74 -8.22 7.30 -21.89
N SER A 75 -9.33 8.03 -22.08
CA SER A 75 -9.46 8.96 -23.21
C SER A 75 -8.51 10.13 -23.02
N MET A 76 -7.92 10.62 -24.12
CA MET A 76 -7.19 11.90 -24.13
C MET A 76 -8.08 13.09 -23.77
N THR A 77 -9.39 12.96 -23.94
CA THR A 77 -10.37 13.99 -23.57
C THR A 77 -10.92 13.81 -22.15
N ALA A 78 -10.40 12.86 -21.38
CA ALA A 78 -10.84 12.63 -20.01
C ALA A 78 -10.55 13.86 -19.15
N THR A 79 -11.54 14.26 -18.39
CA THR A 79 -11.44 15.37 -17.44
C THR A 79 -10.66 14.93 -16.20
N HIS A 80 -10.09 15.90 -15.47
CA HIS A 80 -9.35 15.62 -14.24
C HIS A 80 -10.16 14.80 -13.20
N PRO A 81 -11.47 15.05 -12.98
CA PRO A 81 -12.29 14.22 -12.11
C PRO A 81 -12.43 12.76 -12.58
N GLU A 82 -12.56 12.52 -13.89
CA GLU A 82 -12.67 11.16 -14.44
C GLU A 82 -11.37 10.37 -14.27
N VAL A 83 -10.23 11.01 -14.54
CA VAL A 83 -8.91 10.39 -14.31
C VAL A 83 -8.72 10.06 -12.85
N ARG A 84 -9.08 10.99 -11.95
CA ARG A 84 -8.98 10.78 -10.49
C ARG A 84 -9.88 9.63 -10.02
N ALA A 85 -11.13 9.57 -10.50
CA ALA A 85 -12.06 8.52 -10.11
C ALA A 85 -11.55 7.13 -10.52
N ARG A 86 -11.06 6.98 -11.76
CA ARG A 86 -10.50 5.71 -12.25
C ARG A 86 -9.21 5.32 -11.53
N ALA A 87 -8.32 6.27 -11.28
CA ALA A 87 -7.10 6.01 -10.53
C ALA A 87 -7.41 5.56 -9.09
N LEU A 88 -8.40 6.18 -8.45
CA LEU A 88 -8.83 5.81 -7.10
C LEU A 88 -9.42 4.40 -7.06
N GLU A 89 -10.32 4.08 -8.00
CA GLU A 89 -10.93 2.74 -8.12
C GLU A 89 -9.87 1.64 -8.23
N LEU A 90 -8.91 1.81 -9.14
CA LEU A 90 -7.81 0.85 -9.32
C LEU A 90 -6.89 0.80 -8.10
N GLY A 91 -6.60 1.95 -7.49
CA GLY A 91 -5.84 2.02 -6.25
C GLY A 91 -6.49 1.23 -5.13
N MET A 92 -7.81 1.39 -4.94
CA MET A 92 -8.58 0.66 -3.93
C MET A 92 -8.59 -0.85 -4.19
N HIS A 93 -8.72 -1.29 -5.44
CA HIS A 93 -8.64 -2.71 -5.78
C HIS A 93 -7.26 -3.30 -5.47
N ALA A 94 -6.19 -2.59 -5.82
CA ALA A 94 -4.82 -3.02 -5.54
C ALA A 94 -4.49 -2.99 -4.03
N GLU A 95 -5.11 -2.08 -3.28
CA GLU A 95 -5.06 -2.02 -1.82
C GLU A 95 -5.73 -3.24 -1.19
N ALA A 96 -6.98 -3.49 -1.54
CA ALA A 96 -7.76 -4.62 -1.03
C ALA A 96 -7.10 -5.97 -1.30
N GLU A 97 -6.52 -6.15 -2.49
CA GLU A 97 -5.83 -7.41 -2.82
C GLU A 97 -4.56 -7.57 -1.97
N ARG A 98 -3.82 -6.50 -1.70
CA ARG A 98 -2.64 -6.57 -0.82
C ARG A 98 -3.02 -6.84 0.63
N GLU A 99 -4.03 -6.14 1.15
CA GLU A 99 -4.57 -6.36 2.49
C GLU A 99 -4.94 -7.83 2.67
N LYS A 100 -5.68 -8.40 1.70
CA LYS A 100 -6.05 -9.81 1.69
C LYS A 100 -4.84 -10.74 1.76
N HIS A 101 -3.83 -10.54 0.91
CA HIS A 101 -2.60 -11.34 0.95
C HIS A 101 -1.85 -11.21 2.28
N LEU A 102 -1.83 -10.02 2.88
CA LEU A 102 -1.19 -9.78 4.16
C LEU A 102 -1.92 -10.52 5.29
N VAL A 103 -3.26 -10.45 5.32
CA VAL A 103 -4.07 -11.19 6.29
C VAL A 103 -3.87 -12.69 6.11
N GLU A 104 -3.96 -13.22 4.89
CA GLU A 104 -3.72 -14.64 4.61
C GLU A 104 -2.33 -15.09 5.09
N LYS A 105 -1.30 -14.26 4.88
CA LYS A 105 0.05 -14.52 5.37
C LYS A 105 0.08 -14.60 6.91
N VAL A 106 -0.52 -13.64 7.61
CA VAL A 106 -0.59 -13.65 9.09
C VAL A 106 -1.31 -14.90 9.59
N MET A 107 -2.47 -15.23 9.03
CA MET A 107 -3.25 -16.41 9.42
C MET A 107 -2.46 -17.71 9.22
N ASN A 108 -1.78 -17.85 8.09
CA ASN A 108 -0.97 -19.01 7.78
C ASN A 108 0.23 -19.17 8.73
N LEU A 109 0.90 -18.06 9.06
CA LEU A 109 2.03 -18.07 10.00
C LEU A 109 1.57 -18.40 11.43
N ALA A 110 0.44 -17.83 11.86
CA ALA A 110 -0.14 -18.08 13.17
C ALA A 110 -0.61 -19.54 13.32
N ALA A 111 -1.26 -20.10 12.29
CA ALA A 111 -1.69 -21.50 12.26
C ALA A 111 -0.51 -22.48 12.38
N LYS A 112 0.66 -22.12 11.83
CA LYS A 112 1.91 -22.88 11.95
C LYS A 112 2.66 -22.63 13.26
N LYS A 113 2.16 -21.75 14.12
CA LYS A 113 2.84 -21.26 15.34
C LYS A 113 4.25 -20.75 15.05
N SER A 114 4.43 -20.11 13.89
CA SER A 114 5.73 -19.69 13.41
C SER A 114 5.67 -18.24 12.92
N GLY A 115 6.18 -17.30 13.71
CA GLY A 115 6.42 -15.92 13.26
C GLY A 115 5.18 -15.04 13.11
N ALA A 116 4.01 -15.44 13.66
CA ALA A 116 2.86 -14.55 13.79
C ALA A 116 1.97 -14.91 15.00
N VAL A 117 1.25 -13.92 15.49
CA VAL A 117 0.24 -14.02 16.56
C VAL A 117 -1.08 -13.39 16.10
N ILE A 118 -2.19 -13.85 16.66
CA ILE A 118 -3.54 -13.35 16.36
C ILE A 118 -4.32 -13.16 17.67
N GLY A 119 -5.24 -12.21 17.67
CA GLY A 119 -6.00 -11.84 18.86
C GLY A 119 -5.28 -10.82 19.73
N LEU A 120 -6.06 -10.16 20.58
CA LEU A 120 -5.59 -9.00 21.33
C LEU A 120 -4.47 -9.35 22.30
N GLU A 121 -4.65 -10.33 23.19
CA GLU A 121 -3.67 -10.63 24.24
C GLU A 121 -2.30 -11.03 23.68
N ASP A 122 -2.26 -12.00 22.76
CA ASP A 122 -1.01 -12.46 22.15
C ASP A 122 -0.31 -11.32 21.39
N THR A 123 -1.08 -10.39 20.80
CA THR A 123 -0.53 -9.21 20.14
C THR A 123 0.03 -8.20 21.15
N LEU A 124 -0.64 -7.98 22.29
CA LEU A 124 -0.12 -7.13 23.37
C LEU A 124 1.20 -7.70 23.92
N ASP A 125 1.28 -9.01 24.14
CA ASP A 125 2.49 -9.69 24.59
C ASP A 125 3.65 -9.52 23.59
N ALA A 126 3.37 -9.67 22.30
CA ALA A 126 4.36 -9.42 21.25
C ALA A 126 4.82 -7.95 21.20
N ALA A 127 3.90 -7.01 21.42
CA ALA A 127 4.20 -5.57 21.48
C ALA A 127 5.07 -5.22 22.70
N ASN A 128 4.74 -5.75 23.87
CA ASN A 128 5.49 -5.60 25.12
C ASN A 128 6.94 -6.06 24.96
N GLN A 129 7.16 -7.15 24.22
CA GLN A 129 8.48 -7.70 23.93
C GLN A 129 9.22 -6.96 22.80
N GLY A 130 8.59 -5.98 22.14
CA GLY A 130 9.18 -5.26 21.00
C GLY A 130 9.41 -6.13 19.77
N LYS A 131 8.72 -7.28 19.68
CA LYS A 131 8.94 -8.27 18.62
C LYS A 131 8.10 -8.03 17.37
N ILE A 132 7.13 -7.13 17.40
CA ILE A 132 6.26 -6.88 16.24
C ILE A 132 7.08 -6.31 15.07
N GLN A 133 7.06 -7.03 13.95
CA GLN A 133 7.55 -6.54 12.66
C GLN A 133 6.45 -5.78 11.92
N THR A 134 5.27 -6.37 11.83
CA THR A 134 4.12 -5.80 11.12
C THR A 134 2.87 -6.09 11.93
N LEU A 135 2.21 -5.04 12.42
CA LEU A 135 0.90 -5.08 13.07
C LEU A 135 -0.19 -4.98 12.01
N ILE A 136 -1.22 -5.84 12.08
CA ILE A 136 -2.45 -5.70 11.30
C ILE A 136 -3.64 -5.48 12.23
N ILE A 137 -4.49 -4.51 11.89
CA ILE A 137 -5.70 -4.17 12.64
C ILE A 137 -6.86 -3.91 11.69
N ASN A 138 -8.05 -4.40 12.02
CA ASN A 138 -9.24 -3.98 11.28
C ASN A 138 -9.54 -2.50 11.55
N ASP A 139 -9.94 -1.79 10.50
CA ASP A 139 -10.39 -0.40 10.62
C ASP A 139 -11.52 -0.28 11.64
N GLY A 140 -11.45 0.78 12.44
CA GLY A 140 -12.41 1.03 13.53
C GLY A 140 -12.34 0.08 14.72
N PHE A 141 -11.46 -0.92 14.75
CA PHE A 141 -11.31 -1.79 15.93
C PHE A 141 -10.76 -1.01 17.12
N ARG A 142 -11.52 -1.00 18.22
CA ARG A 142 -11.15 -0.37 19.48
C ARG A 142 -11.42 -1.31 20.63
N LYS A 143 -10.50 -1.34 21.60
CA LYS A 143 -10.70 -2.09 22.83
C LYS A 143 -10.11 -1.41 24.05
N ASN A 144 -10.81 -1.58 25.17
CA ASN A 144 -10.26 -1.29 26.49
C ASN A 144 -9.34 -2.44 26.90
N ALA A 145 -8.23 -2.10 27.55
CA ALA A 145 -7.35 -3.05 28.22
C ALA A 145 -6.68 -2.36 29.41
N PHE A 146 -5.60 -2.94 29.91
CA PHE A 146 -4.90 -2.46 31.10
C PHE A 146 -3.41 -2.31 30.84
N ARG A 147 -2.79 -1.44 31.61
CA ARG A 147 -1.35 -1.25 31.70
C ARG A 147 -0.92 -1.50 33.14
N CYS A 148 0.09 -2.34 33.35
CA CYS A 148 0.74 -2.45 34.65
C CYS A 148 1.62 -1.23 34.87
N LYS A 149 1.46 -0.50 35.98
CA LYS A 149 2.21 0.74 36.27
C LYS A 149 3.69 0.47 36.53
N SER A 150 4.00 -0.67 37.12
CA SER A 150 5.35 -1.08 37.50
C SER A 150 6.24 -1.42 36.31
N THR A 151 5.70 -2.10 35.29
CA THR A 151 6.45 -2.58 34.11
C THR A 151 6.13 -1.82 32.83
N GLY A 152 4.98 -1.15 32.78
CA GLY A 152 4.43 -0.55 31.55
C GLY A 152 3.79 -1.56 30.58
N TRP A 153 3.71 -2.84 30.96
CA TRP A 153 3.15 -3.88 30.09
C TRP A 153 1.66 -3.72 29.89
N LEU A 154 1.23 -3.99 28.67
CA LEU A 154 -0.17 -3.97 28.25
C LEU A 154 -0.77 -5.36 28.33
N THR A 155 -1.99 -5.51 28.84
CA THR A 155 -2.68 -6.79 28.96
C THR A 155 -4.19 -6.62 29.05
N THR A 156 -4.95 -7.64 28.66
CA THR A 156 -6.39 -7.78 28.95
C THR A 156 -6.67 -8.52 30.25
N LYS A 157 -5.65 -9.07 30.90
CA LYS A 157 -5.72 -9.90 32.10
C LYS A 157 -4.81 -9.38 33.23
N PRO A 158 -5.13 -8.21 33.81
CA PRO A 158 -4.27 -7.54 34.79
C PRO A 158 -4.04 -8.38 36.05
N GLU A 159 -4.98 -9.25 36.43
CA GLU A 159 -4.86 -10.18 37.56
C GLU A 159 -3.81 -11.28 37.35
N GLU A 160 -3.49 -11.63 36.10
CA GLU A 160 -2.46 -12.63 35.76
C GLU A 160 -1.07 -11.98 35.63
N MET A 161 -1.00 -10.69 35.25
CA MET A 161 0.23 -10.04 34.77
C MET A 161 0.74 -8.90 35.65
N CYS A 162 -0.13 -8.19 36.38
CA CYS A 162 0.25 -7.04 37.21
C CYS A 162 0.42 -7.43 38.68
N ASN A 163 1.19 -6.65 39.44
CA ASN A 163 1.53 -6.95 40.84
C ASN A 163 0.45 -6.50 41.84
N GLY A 164 -0.83 -6.82 41.56
CA GLY A 164 -1.99 -6.46 42.37
C GLY A 164 -2.78 -5.25 41.87
N GLU A 165 -3.93 -4.96 42.49
CA GLU A 165 -4.91 -3.97 41.99
C GLU A 165 -4.35 -2.54 41.88
N ASP A 166 -3.50 -2.12 42.84
CA ASP A 166 -2.89 -0.79 42.83
C ASP A 166 -1.92 -0.59 41.65
N ASP A 167 -1.41 -1.68 41.08
CA ASP A 167 -0.50 -1.69 39.92
C ASP A 167 -1.24 -1.60 38.58
N VAL A 168 -2.57 -1.57 38.57
CA VAL A 168 -3.36 -1.62 37.34
C VAL A 168 -3.83 -0.22 36.93
N GLU A 169 -3.64 0.12 35.66
CA GLU A 169 -4.21 1.31 35.03
C GLU A 169 -5.07 0.90 33.83
N LYS A 170 -6.30 1.41 33.77
CA LYS A 170 -7.21 1.11 32.66
C LYS A 170 -6.96 2.05 31.49
N ILE A 171 -6.83 1.48 30.30
CA ILE A 171 -6.68 2.18 29.02
C ILE A 171 -7.94 1.96 28.18
N TYR A 172 -8.56 3.04 27.71
CA TYR A 172 -9.82 2.98 26.95
C TYR A 172 -9.63 2.69 25.46
N ASP A 173 -8.45 2.99 24.91
CA ASP A 173 -8.10 2.62 23.54
C ASP A 173 -6.69 2.04 23.52
N ILE A 174 -6.60 0.74 23.79
CA ILE A 174 -5.31 0.05 23.80
C ILE A 174 -4.74 -0.07 22.39
N VAL A 175 -5.59 -0.04 21.36
CA VAL A 175 -5.18 -0.23 19.97
C VAL A 175 -4.31 0.96 19.55
N ASP A 176 -4.75 2.19 19.82
CA ASP A 176 -3.95 3.40 19.57
C ASP A 176 -2.60 3.35 20.30
N TYR A 177 -2.60 2.87 21.55
CA TYR A 177 -1.36 2.74 22.32
C TYR A 177 -0.38 1.75 21.69
N VAL A 178 -0.85 0.58 21.27
CA VAL A 178 -0.04 -0.46 20.62
C VAL A 178 0.50 0.03 19.28
N VAL A 179 -0.32 0.72 18.48
CA VAL A 179 0.09 1.33 17.21
C VAL A 179 1.28 2.26 17.43
N ASN A 180 1.17 3.18 18.39
CA ASN A 180 2.25 4.09 18.75
C ASN A 180 3.50 3.35 19.23
N GLN A 181 3.34 2.28 20.03
CA GLN A 181 4.45 1.47 20.52
C GLN A 181 5.18 0.74 19.39
N VAL A 182 4.45 0.14 18.44
CA VAL A 182 5.01 -0.56 17.28
C VAL A 182 5.75 0.41 16.37
N MET A 183 5.19 1.59 16.09
CA MET A 183 5.88 2.60 15.30
C MET A 183 7.18 3.07 15.97
N ARG A 184 7.18 3.26 17.28
CA ARG A 184 8.38 3.66 18.04
C ARG A 184 9.45 2.57 18.09
N SER A 185 9.08 1.30 17.98
CA SER A 185 10.03 0.17 17.88
C SER A 185 10.47 -0.14 16.44
N GLY A 186 10.07 0.69 15.48
CA GLY A 186 10.41 0.53 14.06
C GLY A 186 9.68 -0.64 13.40
N GLY A 187 8.52 -1.03 13.92
CA GLY A 187 7.59 -1.92 13.24
C GLY A 187 6.67 -1.16 12.28
N GLU A 188 6.08 -1.91 11.35
CA GLU A 188 5.07 -1.41 10.41
C GLU A 188 3.66 -1.64 10.99
N VAL A 189 2.72 -0.77 10.61
CA VAL A 189 1.30 -0.90 10.97
C VAL A 189 0.50 -0.82 9.68
N ASP A 190 -0.35 -1.82 9.45
CA ASP A 190 -1.26 -1.88 8.32
C ASP A 190 -2.71 -1.96 8.83
N VAL A 191 -3.57 -1.11 8.30
CA VAL A 191 -4.98 -1.01 8.69
C VAL A 191 -5.81 -1.66 7.60
N ILE A 192 -6.45 -2.76 7.96
CA ILE A 192 -7.25 -3.59 7.06
C ILE A 192 -8.66 -3.03 7.02
N MET A 193 -9.12 -2.58 5.85
CA MET A 193 -10.45 -1.99 5.72
C MET A 193 -11.56 -3.00 5.98
N SER A 194 -11.39 -4.25 5.53
CA SER A 194 -12.36 -5.32 5.77
C SER A 194 -11.72 -6.70 5.57
N SER A 195 -11.78 -7.56 6.60
CA SER A 195 -11.43 -8.98 6.48
C SER A 195 -12.21 -9.84 7.48
N PRO A 196 -13.13 -10.71 7.01
CA PRO A 196 -13.85 -11.67 7.86
C PRO A 196 -12.94 -12.68 8.57
N GLU A 197 -11.77 -12.99 8.00
CA GLU A 197 -10.76 -13.83 8.63
C GLU A 197 -10.15 -13.13 9.85
N LEU A 198 -9.76 -11.86 9.71
CA LEU A 198 -9.18 -11.09 10.80
C LEU A 198 -10.21 -10.78 11.88
N GLU A 199 -11.46 -10.51 11.51
CA GLU A 199 -12.57 -10.34 12.46
C GLU A 199 -12.74 -11.58 13.34
N ARG A 200 -12.82 -12.77 12.74
CA ARG A 200 -12.93 -14.05 13.48
C ARG A 200 -11.71 -14.34 14.35
N ALA A 201 -10.54 -13.82 13.96
CA ALA A 201 -9.30 -13.94 14.71
C ALA A 201 -9.14 -12.90 15.83
N GLY A 202 -10.14 -12.04 16.06
CA GLY A 202 -10.12 -11.04 17.13
C GLY A 202 -9.75 -9.63 16.69
N HIS A 203 -9.85 -9.33 15.38
CA HIS A 203 -9.66 -8.01 14.74
C HIS A 203 -8.24 -7.44 14.75
N ILE A 204 -7.27 -8.18 15.29
CA ILE A 204 -5.87 -7.74 15.43
C ILE A 204 -4.94 -8.95 15.35
N GLY A 205 -3.75 -8.74 14.81
CA GLY A 205 -2.67 -9.72 14.79
C GLY A 205 -1.35 -9.09 14.41
N ALA A 206 -0.27 -9.86 14.45
CA ALA A 206 1.05 -9.35 14.08
C ALA A 206 1.96 -10.44 13.50
N ILE A 207 2.81 -10.05 12.56
CA ILE A 207 4.03 -10.79 12.22
C ILE A 207 5.09 -10.37 13.22
N VAL A 208 5.78 -11.35 13.81
CA VAL A 208 6.80 -11.13 14.83
C VAL A 208 8.20 -11.51 14.33
N ARG A 209 9.19 -10.75 14.79
CA ARG A 209 10.62 -11.05 14.64
C ARG A 209 11.00 -12.17 15.62
N TYR A 210 11.94 -13.02 15.22
CA TYR A 210 12.41 -14.20 15.95
C TYR A 210 12.71 -13.93 17.43
#